data_AF-A0A0S8E7P3-F1
#
_entry.id   AF-A0A0S8E7P3-F1
#
_cell.length_a   1.000
_cell.length_b   1.000
_cell.length_c   1.000
_cell.angle_alpha   90.00
_cell.angle_beta   90.00
_cell.angle_gamma   90.00
#
_symmetry.space_group_name_H-M   'P 1'
#
loop_
_entity.id
_entity.type
_entity.pdbx_description
1 polymer ?
#
loop_
_entity_poly.entity_id
_entity_poly.type
_entity_poly.pdbx_seq_one_letter_code
_entity_poly.pdbx_strand_id
1 'polypeptide(L)'
;MAIIRRIRGLSKKLGSSGKDKIERDVALVLYFAAIAGAIVFHNVRISQYSYEKLAQSIEALTQHDWITPEITRVYDEARKHCRKN
;
A
#
# COMPACT_ATOMS: atom_id res chain seq x y z
N MET A 1 -13.65 -7.31 0.90
CA MET A 1 -13.57 -5.86 1.24
C MET A 1 -13.41 -5.54 2.72
N ALA A 2 -14.24 -6.08 3.63
CA ALA A 2 -14.19 -5.72 5.06
C ALA A 2 -12.81 -5.94 5.71
N ILE A 3 -12.20 -7.11 5.44
CA ILE A 3 -10.85 -7.43 5.96
C ILE A 3 -9.78 -6.47 5.45
N ILE A 4 -9.79 -6.12 4.16
CA ILE A 4 -8.81 -5.21 3.55
C ILE A 4 -8.90 -3.81 4.18
N ARG A 5 -10.12 -3.31 4.41
CA ARG A 5 -10.34 -2.05 5.12
C ARG A 5 -9.85 -2.12 6.57
N ARG A 6 -10.06 -3.25 7.25
CA ARG A 6 -9.57 -3.48 8.61
C ARG A 6 -8.04 -3.50 8.68
N ILE A 7 -7.38 -4.20 7.75
CA ILE A 7 -5.91 -4.21 7.62
C ILE A 7 -5.41 -2.77 7.44
N ARG A 8 -5.95 -2.03 6.46
CA ARG A 8 -5.57 -0.61 6.25
C ARG A 8 -5.70 0.23 7.52
N GLY A 9 -6.79 0.06 8.27
CA GLY A 9 -7.03 0.78 9.52
C GLY A 9 -6.01 0.43 10.61
N LEU A 10 -5.73 -0.86 10.79
CA LEU A 10 -4.71 -1.34 11.73
C LEU A 10 -3.32 -0.83 11.36
N SER A 11 -2.95 -0.89 10.07
CA SER A 11 -1.67 -0.38 9.57
C SER A 11 -1.51 1.11 9.82
N LYS A 12 -2.57 1.93 9.62
CA LYS A 12 -2.53 3.35 9.98
C LYS A 12 -2.27 3.55 11.47
N LYS A 13 -2.97 2.79 12.33
CA LYS A 13 -2.80 2.89 13.78
C LYS A 13 -1.37 2.51 14.18
N LEU A 14 -0.86 1.40 13.64
CA LEU A 14 0.51 0.94 13.87
C LEU A 14 1.54 1.99 13.45
N GLY A 15 1.43 2.55 12.24
CA GLY A 15 2.35 3.57 11.75
C GLY A 15 2.32 4.88 12.56
N SER A 16 1.15 5.24 13.11
CA SER A 16 1.01 6.43 13.97
C SER A 16 1.50 6.23 15.41
N SER A 17 1.52 4.99 15.90
CA SER A 17 1.90 4.65 17.27
C SER A 17 3.31 4.07 17.38
N GLY A 18 3.93 3.68 16.26
CA GLY A 18 5.22 3.03 16.21
C GLY A 18 6.36 3.93 16.70
N LYS A 19 7.12 3.43 17.66
CA LYS A 19 8.20 4.19 18.30
C LYS A 19 9.50 4.07 17.51
N ASP A 20 9.73 2.93 16.87
CA ASP A 20 10.91 2.68 16.06
C ASP A 20 10.64 2.75 14.55
N LYS A 21 11.73 2.80 13.77
CA LYS A 21 11.68 2.92 12.31
C LYS A 21 11.14 1.65 11.65
N ILE A 22 11.43 0.48 12.21
CA ILE A 22 11.06 -0.82 11.61
C ILE A 22 9.54 -1.01 11.68
N GLU A 23 8.93 -0.71 12.83
CA GLU A 23 7.48 -0.74 13.01
C GLU A 23 6.77 0.18 12.01
N ARG A 24 7.33 1.37 11.77
CA ARG A 24 6.79 2.31 10.77
C ARG A 24 6.93 1.79 9.35
N ASP A 25 8.07 1.20 9.00
CA ASP A 25 8.32 0.61 7.68
C ASP A 25 7.37 -0.58 7.42
N VAL A 26 7.17 -1.45 8.41
CA VAL A 26 6.19 -2.56 8.36
C VAL A 26 4.76 -2.03 8.22
N ALA A 27 4.39 -1.03 9.02
CA ALA A 27 3.07 -0.42 8.94
C ALA A 27 2.80 0.19 7.57
N LEU A 28 3.82 0.82 6.97
CA LEU A 28 3.74 1.42 5.65
C LEU A 28 3.50 0.36 4.57
N VAL A 29 4.25 -0.76 4.61
CA VAL A 29 4.02 -1.88 3.70
C VAL A 29 2.62 -2.45 3.85
N LEU A 30 2.16 -2.73 5.07
CA LEU A 30 0.82 -3.28 5.25
C LEU A 30 -0.27 -2.30 4.78
N TYR A 31 -0.06 -1.00 4.97
CA TYR A 31 -0.98 0.05 4.51
C TYR A 31 -1.09 0.07 2.98
N PHE A 32 0.04 0.08 2.27
CA PHE A 32 0.04 0.08 0.81
C PHE A 32 -0.38 -1.26 0.21
N ALA A 33 -0.09 -2.40 0.85
CA ALA A 33 -0.62 -3.72 0.48
C ALA A 33 -2.14 -3.79 0.54
N ALA A 34 -2.76 -3.22 1.57
CA ALA A 34 -4.21 -3.15 1.64
C ALA A 34 -4.81 -2.28 0.51
N ILE A 35 -4.18 -1.15 0.18
CA ILE A 35 -4.63 -0.29 -0.92
C ILE A 35 -4.45 -0.99 -2.26
N ALA A 36 -3.26 -1.54 -2.53
CA ALA A 36 -2.94 -2.26 -3.74
C ALA A 36 -3.89 -3.44 -3.97
N GLY A 37 -4.15 -4.23 -2.93
CA GLY A 37 -5.10 -5.35 -3.00
C GLY A 37 -6.53 -4.90 -3.30
N ALA A 38 -6.98 -3.77 -2.73
CA ALA A 38 -8.30 -3.22 -3.04
C ALA A 38 -8.42 -2.75 -4.49
N ILE A 39 -7.35 -2.16 -5.04
CA ILE A 39 -7.30 -1.70 -6.43
C ILE A 39 -7.23 -2.89 -7.38
N VAL A 40 -6.25 -3.78 -7.20
CA VAL A 40 -5.97 -4.89 -8.15
C VAL A 40 -7.08 -5.92 -8.18
N PHE A 41 -7.55 -6.39 -7.02
CA PHE A 41 -8.49 -7.52 -6.96
C PHE A 41 -9.96 -7.10 -6.95
N HIS A 42 -10.23 -5.83 -6.71
CA HIS A 42 -11.59 -5.36 -6.48
C HIS A 42 -11.95 -4.05 -7.18
N ASN A 43 -11.00 -3.40 -7.88
CA ASN A 43 -11.21 -2.12 -8.55
C ASN A 43 -11.83 -1.04 -7.64
N VAL A 44 -11.44 -1.02 -6.36
CA VAL A 44 -11.94 -0.06 -5.37
C VAL A 44 -10.79 0.75 -4.79
N ARG A 45 -10.88 2.08 -4.90
CA ARG A 45 -9.99 3.00 -4.21
C ARG A 45 -10.44 3.20 -2.76
N ILE A 46 -9.69 2.65 -1.80
CA ILE A 46 -9.97 2.79 -0.36
C ILE A 46 -9.16 3.90 0.32
N SER A 47 -8.43 4.70 -0.45
CA SER A 47 -7.70 5.88 0.00
C SER A 47 -8.32 7.17 -0.56
N GLN A 48 -7.96 8.30 0.06
CA GLN A 48 -8.33 9.64 -0.42
C GLN A 48 -7.37 10.20 -1.47
N TYR A 49 -6.18 9.60 -1.62
CA TYR A 49 -5.20 10.00 -2.64
C TYR A 49 -5.72 9.73 -4.06
N SER A 50 -5.37 10.59 -5.02
CA SER A 50 -5.60 10.33 -6.45
C SER A 50 -4.81 9.11 -6.91
N TYR A 51 -5.20 8.51 -8.05
CA TYR A 51 -4.47 7.37 -8.61
C TYR A 51 -3.02 7.74 -8.94
N GLU A 52 -2.75 8.96 -9.43
CA GLU A 52 -1.38 9.44 -9.66
C GLU A 52 -0.55 9.49 -8.38
N LYS A 53 -1.09 10.08 -7.30
CA LYS A 53 -0.38 10.13 -6.01
C LYS A 53 -0.14 8.73 -5.45
N LEU A 54 -1.07 7.80 -5.64
CA LEU A 54 -0.90 6.42 -5.25
C LEU A 54 0.20 5.73 -6.06
N ALA A 55 0.20 5.89 -7.38
CA ALA A 55 1.23 5.33 -8.25
C ALA A 55 2.63 5.82 -7.84
N GLN A 56 2.79 7.13 -7.60
CA GLN A 56 4.05 7.72 -7.13
C GLN A 56 4.49 7.16 -5.77
N SER A 57 3.55 7.06 -4.82
CA SER A 57 3.87 6.54 -3.47
C SER A 57 4.28 5.07 -3.50
N ILE A 58 3.58 4.27 -4.31
CA ILE A 58 3.89 2.85 -4.50
C ILE A 58 5.24 2.68 -5.20
N GLU A 59 5.52 3.49 -6.22
CA GLU A 59 6.79 3.50 -6.94
C GLU A 59 7.96 3.81 -6.00
N ALA A 60 7.86 4.86 -5.18
CA ALA A 60 8.86 5.17 -4.17
C ALA A 60 9.07 4.01 -3.19
N LEU A 61 7.99 3.35 -2.77
CA LEU A 61 8.06 2.21 -1.84
C LEU A 61 8.81 1.02 -2.46
N THR A 62 8.53 0.68 -3.73
CA THR A 62 9.19 -0.44 -4.44
C THR A 62 10.69 -0.25 -4.71
N GLN A 63 11.24 0.96 -4.56
CA GLN A 63 12.68 1.20 -4.71
C GLN A 63 13.49 0.79 -3.48
N HIS A 64 12.84 0.41 -2.38
CA HIS A 64 13.51 -0.01 -1.17
C HIS A 64 13.90 -1.50 -1.23
N ASP A 65 15.15 -1.78 -0.84
CA ASP A 65 15.79 -3.11 -0.83
C ASP A 65 15.17 -4.09 0.19
N TRP A 66 14.56 -3.59 1.25
CA TRP A 66 13.91 -4.40 2.29
C TRP A 66 12.52 -4.93 1.92
N ILE A 67 11.97 -4.56 0.75
CA ILE A 67 10.67 -5.06 0.28
C ILE A 67 10.89 -6.33 -0.53
N THR A 68 10.19 -7.41 -0.17
CA THR A 68 10.36 -8.68 -0.87
C THR A 68 9.80 -8.61 -2.30
N PRO A 69 10.35 -9.39 -3.24
CA PRO A 69 9.90 -9.41 -4.64
C PRO A 69 8.40 -9.70 -4.81
N GLU A 70 7.80 -10.50 -3.91
CA GLU A 70 6.37 -10.83 -3.96
C GLU A 70 5.50 -9.61 -3.70
N ILE A 71 5.88 -8.78 -2.73
CA ILE A 71 5.19 -7.53 -2.41
C ILE A 71 5.36 -6.53 -3.56
N THR A 72 6.59 -6.41 -4.09
CA THR A 72 6.88 -5.56 -5.25
C THR A 72 6.00 -5.91 -6.44
N ARG A 73 5.77 -7.20 -6.72
CA ARG A 73 4.89 -7.63 -7.80
C ARG A 73 3.44 -7.14 -7.64
N VAL A 74 2.88 -7.23 -6.43
CA VAL A 74 1.52 -6.74 -6.14
C VAL A 74 1.44 -5.22 -6.31
N TYR A 75 2.50 -4.52 -5.91
CA TYR A 75 2.62 -3.07 -6.05
C TYR A 75 2.74 -2.62 -7.50
N ASP A 76 3.50 -3.34 -8.32
CA ASP A 76 3.61 -3.05 -9.74
C ASP A 76 2.27 -3.19 -10.47
N GLU A 77 1.49 -4.23 -10.15
CA GLU A 77 0.15 -4.39 -10.72
C GLU A 77 -0.80 -3.26 -10.28
N ALA A 78 -0.73 -2.85 -9.01
CA ALA A 78 -1.49 -1.70 -8.53
C ALA A 78 -1.06 -0.40 -9.23
N ARG A 79 0.24 -0.20 -9.48
CA ARG A 79 0.77 0.97 -10.20
C ARG A 79 0.27 1.00 -11.65
N LYS A 80 0.28 -0.13 -12.35
CA LYS A 80 -0.28 -0.25 -13.71
C LYS A 80 -1.77 0.07 -13.72
N HIS A 81 -2.53 -0.39 -12.72
CA HIS A 81 -3.94 -0.07 -12.59
C HIS A 81 -4.16 1.43 -12.36
N CYS A 82 -3.40 2.04 -11.44
CA CYS A 82 -3.45 3.48 -11.18
C CYS A 82 -3.11 4.32 -12.41
N ARG A 83 -2.15 3.92 -13.24
CA ARG A 83 -1.77 4.67 -14.46
C ARG A 83 -2.82 4.61 -15.58
N LYS A 84 -3.80 3.71 -15.47
CA LYS A 84 -4.88 3.52 -16.45
C LYS A 84 -6.18 4.27 -16.09
N ASN A 85 -6.29 4.85 -14.89
CA ASN A 85 -7.50 5.47 -14.33
C ASN A 85 -7.20 6.85 -13.75
#